data_AF-A0A9P5ZM62-F1
#
_entry.id   AF-A0A9P5ZM62-F1
#
_cell.length_a   1.000
_cell.length_b   1.000
_cell.length_c   1.000
_cell.angle_alpha   90.00
_cell.angle_beta   90.00
_cell.angle_gamma   90.00
#
_symmetry.space_group_name_H-M   'P 1'
#
loop_
_entity.id
_entity.type
_entity.pdbx_description
1 polymer ?
#
loop_
_entity_poly.entity_id
_entity_poly.type
_entity_poly.pdbx_seq_one_letter_code
_entity_poly.pdbx_strand_id
1 'polypeptide(L)'
;MPSGNGMGISLVLGLGLARNKPLYHLIHHRLAPPASHPSQFESSMANSPSSTKETKEKKKHGNQANLPNYQRVSKEGKVRPWFNDVLFPEYWAKFHWSLPLEKEPSPSDVYPGNDLLTKAQEDAKETTMKAMGTKVRSWFNYRRNLLGLNANKDPWGPWLAQLHKPLDGPPRLAHNYQFYMWHPEFKAKVTNTFNAECAKKDRPQADLIAFRCEVSKGLLAAEPPDVKQRLVDEAKEAHRVAMERYEQGIYVADCEDPEQRAEAIALLSTVVQPLLDGLCAHTGMYFQLMAATPSTDNSSAQCVFLSAGTSESGLDFSGLDPVSFQVFTKLFLHWTMVASGVLPISTLSGGAHFPSAPTPTNPVQNTMLAVPALAQSLQDDRNPVTQASTRVGAGLA
;
A
#
# COMPACT_ATOMS: atom_id res chain seq x y z
N MET A 1 -23.11 32.01 -18.73
CA MET A 1 -22.44 30.73 -18.43
C MET A 1 -21.76 30.89 -17.08
N PRO A 2 -22.26 30.29 -15.99
CA PRO A 2 -21.61 30.44 -14.70
C PRO A 2 -20.50 29.39 -14.55
N SER A 3 -19.38 29.88 -14.04
CA SER A 3 -18.16 29.16 -13.69
C SER A 3 -18.39 28.15 -12.56
N GLY A 4 -17.90 26.92 -12.73
CA GLY A 4 -17.88 25.90 -11.68
C GLY A 4 -16.91 26.30 -10.55
N ASN A 5 -17.45 26.42 -9.34
CA ASN A 5 -16.68 26.56 -8.11
C ASN A 5 -16.20 25.17 -7.67
N GLY A 6 -14.92 24.88 -7.86
CA GLY A 6 -14.26 23.73 -7.24
C GLY A 6 -14.14 23.96 -5.73
N MET A 7 -14.75 23.07 -4.95
CA MET A 7 -14.67 23.06 -3.48
C MET A 7 -13.32 22.48 -3.06
N GLY A 8 -12.42 23.31 -2.54
CA GLY A 8 -11.14 22.87 -2.00
C GLY A 8 -11.29 22.25 -0.60
N ILE A 9 -10.82 21.01 -0.42
CA ILE A 9 -10.64 20.39 0.89
C ILE A 9 -9.40 21.02 1.53
N SER A 10 -9.57 21.72 2.65
CA SER A 10 -8.47 22.31 3.42
C SER A 10 -8.14 21.44 4.63
N LEU A 11 -6.98 20.78 4.60
CA LEU A 11 -6.46 19.99 5.73
C LEU A 11 -5.69 20.91 6.68
N VAL A 12 -6.23 21.16 7.88
CA VAL A 12 -5.52 21.92 8.93
C VAL A 12 -4.80 20.95 9.86
N LEU A 13 -3.48 20.82 9.68
CA LEU A 13 -2.61 20.05 10.58
C LEU A 13 -2.18 20.92 11.78
N GLY A 14 -2.82 20.70 12.93
CA GLY A 14 -2.37 21.27 14.21
C GLY A 14 -1.24 20.42 14.82
N LEU A 15 0.00 20.90 14.75
CA LEU A 15 1.17 20.25 15.37
C LEU A 15 1.26 20.61 16.86
N GLY A 16 0.75 19.74 17.72
CA GLY A 16 1.02 19.77 19.16
C GLY A 16 2.32 19.02 19.49
N LEU A 17 3.39 19.73 19.82
CA LEU A 17 4.64 19.14 20.32
C LEU A 17 4.56 18.99 21.85
N ALA A 18 4.39 17.75 22.32
CA ALA A 18 4.65 17.40 23.71
C ALA A 18 5.71 16.29 23.77
N ARG A 19 6.85 16.59 24.40
CA ARG A 19 7.91 15.63 24.76
C ARG A 19 7.79 15.30 26.24
N ASN A 20 7.53 14.04 26.60
CA ASN A 20 8.36 13.25 27.54
C ASN A 20 7.81 11.81 27.70
N LYS A 21 8.75 10.89 27.89
CA LYS A 21 8.74 9.40 27.98
C LYS A 21 7.96 8.85 29.21
N PRO A 22 7.56 7.55 29.30
CA PRO A 22 8.49 6.40 29.44
C PRO A 22 8.17 5.12 28.64
N LEU A 23 9.18 4.23 28.63
CA LEU A 23 9.22 2.91 27.99
C LEU A 23 7.99 2.04 28.31
N TYR A 24 7.36 1.50 27.27
CA TYR A 24 6.54 0.30 27.38
C TYR A 24 7.33 -0.93 26.96
N HIS A 25 7.39 -1.91 27.87
CA HIS A 25 7.80 -3.29 27.58
C HIS A 25 6.76 -3.93 26.65
N LEU A 26 7.03 -3.95 25.35
CA LEU A 26 6.24 -4.72 24.40
C LEU A 26 6.68 -6.19 24.47
N ILE A 27 5.82 -7.04 25.06
CA ILE A 27 5.97 -8.49 25.00
C ILE A 27 5.70 -8.92 23.55
N HIS A 28 6.77 -9.08 22.77
CA HIS A 28 6.69 -9.75 21.48
C HIS A 28 6.42 -11.24 21.70
N HIS A 29 5.20 -11.68 21.45
CA HIS A 29 4.97 -13.05 21.02
C HIS A 29 5.75 -13.27 19.71
N ARG A 30 6.89 -13.94 19.81
CA ARG A 30 7.62 -14.52 18.67
C ARG A 30 6.71 -15.53 17.99
N LEU A 31 5.96 -15.11 16.97
CA LEU A 31 5.60 -16.01 15.90
C LEU A 31 6.84 -16.20 15.03
N ALA A 32 7.35 -17.43 15.00
CA ALA A 32 8.45 -17.81 14.13
C ALA A 32 8.09 -17.43 12.68
N PRO A 33 9.01 -16.81 11.91
CA PRO A 33 8.77 -16.59 10.50
C PRO A 33 8.54 -17.94 9.80
N PRO A 34 7.55 -18.07 8.91
CA PRO A 34 7.39 -19.28 8.13
C PRO A 34 8.67 -19.51 7.35
N ALA A 35 9.16 -20.76 7.39
CA ALA A 35 10.33 -21.18 6.63
C ALA A 35 10.10 -20.90 5.14
N SER A 36 10.66 -19.79 4.65
CA SER A 36 10.64 -19.46 3.24
C SER A 36 11.54 -20.45 2.52
N HIS A 37 10.93 -21.37 1.77
CA HIS A 37 11.64 -22.31 0.91
C HIS A 37 12.59 -21.55 -0.05
N PRO A 38 13.91 -21.79 -0.01
CA PRO A 38 14.89 -21.10 -0.87
C PRO A 38 14.90 -21.58 -2.34
N SER A 39 13.94 -22.40 -2.76
CA SER A 39 14.10 -23.31 -3.91
C SER A 39 13.71 -22.76 -5.29
N GLN A 40 12.91 -21.69 -5.40
CA GLN A 40 12.34 -21.32 -6.71
C GLN A 40 13.23 -20.41 -7.58
N PHE A 41 14.13 -19.60 -7.00
CA PHE A 41 15.02 -18.74 -7.81
C PHE A 41 16.29 -19.47 -8.27
N GLU A 42 16.71 -20.53 -7.59
CA GLU A 42 17.81 -21.39 -8.05
C GLU A 42 17.46 -22.12 -9.37
N SER A 43 16.16 -22.26 -9.67
CA SER A 43 15.67 -22.88 -10.90
C SER A 43 15.76 -21.98 -12.15
N SER A 44 15.78 -20.65 -12.00
CA SER A 44 15.85 -19.72 -13.15
C SER A 44 17.22 -19.68 -13.84
N MET A 45 18.30 -20.03 -13.11
CA MET A 45 19.60 -20.33 -13.71
C MET A 45 19.75 -21.80 -14.13
N ALA A 46 18.75 -22.66 -13.87
CA ALA A 46 18.82 -24.11 -14.04
C ALA A 46 18.17 -24.64 -15.33
N ASN A 47 17.48 -23.81 -16.12
CA ASN A 47 16.74 -24.26 -17.31
C ASN A 47 17.58 -24.47 -18.59
N SER A 48 18.91 -24.58 -18.47
CA SER A 48 19.76 -25.15 -19.54
C SER A 48 20.11 -26.60 -19.17
N PRO A 49 19.65 -27.61 -19.94
CA PRO A 49 19.83 -29.03 -19.60
C PRO A 49 21.27 -29.56 -19.74
N SER A 50 22.26 -28.74 -20.12
CA SER A 50 23.64 -29.18 -20.36
C SER A 50 24.73 -28.57 -19.46
N SER A 51 24.37 -27.76 -18.45
CA SER A 51 25.38 -27.10 -17.61
C SER A 51 25.84 -27.97 -16.43
N THR A 52 27.13 -28.31 -16.40
CA THR A 52 27.81 -29.03 -15.31
C THR A 52 27.75 -28.24 -14.00
N LYS A 53 27.60 -28.94 -12.87
CA LYS A 53 27.48 -28.32 -11.52
C LYS A 53 28.64 -27.38 -11.18
N GLU A 54 29.84 -27.69 -11.66
CA GLU A 54 31.07 -26.95 -11.37
C GLU A 54 31.08 -25.53 -11.96
N THR A 55 30.64 -25.38 -13.22
CA THR A 55 30.57 -24.07 -13.89
C THR A 55 29.52 -23.15 -13.25
N LYS A 56 28.45 -23.74 -12.69
CA LYS A 56 27.42 -23.01 -11.93
C LYS A 56 27.98 -22.47 -10.60
N GLU A 57 28.81 -23.25 -9.91
CA GLU A 57 29.42 -22.83 -8.64
C GLU A 57 30.46 -21.72 -8.82
N LYS A 58 31.30 -21.75 -9.86
CA LYS A 58 32.32 -20.69 -10.06
C LYS A 58 31.71 -19.35 -10.48
N LYS A 59 30.66 -19.33 -11.31
CA LYS A 59 29.90 -18.09 -11.63
C LYS A 59 29.20 -17.52 -10.40
N LYS A 60 28.66 -18.39 -9.53
CA LYS A 60 28.13 -18.00 -8.21
C LYS A 60 29.24 -17.39 -7.34
N HIS A 61 30.45 -17.94 -7.37
CA HIS A 61 31.62 -17.43 -6.65
C HIS A 61 32.05 -16.03 -7.14
N GLY A 62 32.08 -15.79 -8.45
CA GLY A 62 32.44 -14.48 -9.01
C GLY A 62 31.47 -13.36 -8.60
N ASN A 63 30.16 -13.63 -8.58
CA ASN A 63 29.17 -12.67 -8.09
C ASN A 63 29.23 -12.49 -6.57
N GLN A 64 29.56 -13.56 -5.83
CA GLN A 64 29.71 -13.52 -4.38
C GLN A 64 30.92 -12.70 -3.93
N ALA A 65 32.03 -12.72 -4.68
CA ALA A 65 33.20 -11.87 -4.41
C ALA A 65 32.88 -10.36 -4.51
N ASN A 66 31.95 -9.99 -5.40
CA ASN A 66 31.51 -8.61 -5.59
C ASN A 66 30.43 -8.16 -4.59
N LEU A 67 29.94 -9.06 -3.74
CA LEU A 67 28.87 -8.76 -2.79
C LEU A 67 29.23 -7.66 -1.79
N PRO A 68 30.41 -7.62 -1.16
CA PRO A 68 30.77 -6.54 -0.24
C PRO A 68 30.79 -5.15 -0.91
N ASN A 69 31.30 -5.08 -2.14
CA ASN A 69 31.29 -3.84 -2.93
C ASN A 69 29.85 -3.39 -3.24
N TYR A 70 29.00 -4.33 -3.65
CA TYR A 70 27.57 -4.07 -3.86
C TYR A 70 26.88 -3.54 -2.59
N GLN A 71 27.17 -4.13 -1.42
CA GLN A 71 26.61 -3.66 -0.14
C GLN A 71 27.00 -2.21 0.16
N ARG A 72 28.28 -1.85 -0.06
CA ARG A 72 28.78 -0.49 0.15
C ARG A 72 28.06 0.51 -0.77
N VAL A 73 28.06 0.26 -2.09
CA VAL A 73 27.43 1.18 -3.05
C VAL A 73 25.90 1.23 -2.90
N SER A 74 25.28 0.16 -2.40
CA SER A 74 23.84 0.14 -2.08
C SER A 74 23.51 1.09 -0.93
N LYS A 75 24.35 1.18 0.10
CA LYS A 75 24.17 2.14 1.20
C LYS A 75 24.37 3.59 0.74
N GLU A 76 25.24 3.82 -0.23
CA GLU A 76 25.51 5.13 -0.82
C GLU A 76 24.49 5.57 -1.90
N GLY A 77 23.54 4.70 -2.28
CA GLY A 77 22.60 4.99 -3.37
C GLY A 77 23.23 4.99 -4.78
N LYS A 78 24.46 4.47 -4.94
CA LYS A 78 25.24 4.49 -6.20
C LYS A 78 25.23 3.16 -6.96
N VAL A 79 24.17 2.36 -6.79
CA VAL A 79 24.07 1.00 -7.37
C VAL A 79 24.14 1.04 -8.90
N ARG A 80 23.41 1.96 -9.54
CA ARG A 80 23.31 2.02 -11.02
C ARG A 80 24.65 2.39 -11.67
N PRO A 81 25.36 3.47 -11.25
CA PRO A 81 26.72 3.76 -11.74
C PRO A 81 27.68 2.59 -11.53
N TRP A 82 27.68 1.99 -10.34
CA TRP A 82 28.57 0.85 -10.05
C TRP A 82 28.35 -0.34 -11.00
N PHE A 83 27.11 -0.67 -11.33
CA PHE A 83 26.84 -1.73 -12.32
C PHE A 83 27.45 -1.40 -13.69
N ASN A 84 27.22 -0.18 -14.18
CA ASN A 84 27.58 0.19 -15.54
C ASN A 84 29.06 0.51 -15.72
N ASP A 85 29.68 1.12 -14.71
CA ASP A 85 31.02 1.70 -14.83
C ASP A 85 32.10 0.80 -14.21
N VAL A 86 31.72 -0.14 -13.35
CA VAL A 86 32.65 -1.02 -12.63
C VAL A 86 32.33 -2.49 -12.89
N LEU A 87 31.18 -2.98 -12.43
CA LEU A 87 30.91 -4.42 -12.45
C LEU A 87 30.80 -4.98 -13.88
N PHE A 88 30.02 -4.36 -14.75
CA PHE A 88 29.84 -4.89 -16.11
C PHE A 88 31.12 -4.80 -16.94
N PRO A 89 31.88 -3.70 -16.95
CA PRO A 89 33.18 -3.67 -17.62
C PRO A 89 34.12 -4.80 -17.15
N GLU A 90 34.27 -5.00 -15.83
CA GLU A 90 35.08 -6.09 -15.29
C GLU A 90 34.53 -7.49 -15.63
N TYR A 91 33.21 -7.65 -15.61
CA TYR A 91 32.54 -8.89 -15.93
C TYR A 91 32.75 -9.26 -17.40
N TRP A 92 32.52 -8.32 -18.32
CA TRP A 92 32.65 -8.54 -19.75
C TRP A 92 34.10 -8.67 -20.22
N ALA A 93 35.06 -8.10 -19.47
CA ALA A 93 36.49 -8.37 -19.67
C ALA A 93 36.88 -9.82 -19.36
N LYS A 94 36.19 -10.47 -18.41
CA LYS A 94 36.45 -11.86 -17.99
C LYS A 94 35.59 -12.89 -18.73
N PHE A 95 34.34 -12.54 -19.03
CA PHE A 95 33.37 -13.42 -19.67
C PHE A 95 32.92 -12.78 -20.97
N HIS A 96 33.56 -13.14 -22.09
CA HIS A 96 33.17 -12.62 -23.39
C HIS A 96 31.69 -12.98 -23.70
N TRP A 97 30.94 -12.08 -24.33
CA TRP A 97 29.49 -12.25 -24.57
C TRP A 97 29.16 -13.47 -25.43
N SER A 98 30.08 -13.90 -26.30
CA SER A 98 29.92 -15.07 -27.16
C SER A 98 30.29 -16.39 -26.49
N LEU A 99 30.78 -16.37 -25.24
CA LEU A 99 31.13 -17.56 -24.48
C LEU A 99 29.85 -18.31 -24.07
N PRO A 100 29.67 -19.59 -24.44
CA PRO A 100 28.55 -20.39 -23.96
C PRO A 100 28.47 -20.39 -22.43
N LEU A 101 27.25 -20.44 -21.90
CA LEU A 101 27.01 -20.34 -20.46
C LEU A 101 27.67 -21.49 -19.67
N GLU A 102 27.92 -22.60 -20.35
CA GLU A 102 28.45 -23.84 -19.82
C GLU A 102 29.98 -23.91 -19.85
N LYS A 103 30.65 -23.00 -20.56
CA LYS A 103 32.11 -23.03 -20.72
C LYS A 103 32.79 -22.00 -19.81
N GLU A 104 33.87 -22.40 -19.16
CA GLU A 104 34.72 -21.51 -18.38
C GLU A 104 35.69 -20.76 -19.32
N PRO A 105 35.96 -19.47 -19.06
CA PRO A 105 36.93 -18.73 -19.85
C PRO A 105 38.33 -19.33 -19.61
N SER A 106 38.91 -19.88 -20.66
CA SER A 106 40.31 -20.32 -20.67
C SER A 106 41.20 -19.20 -21.20
N PRO A 107 42.45 -19.03 -20.69
CA PRO A 107 43.44 -18.12 -21.28
C PRO A 107 43.74 -18.42 -22.76
N SER A 108 43.44 -19.63 -23.22
CA SER A 108 43.57 -20.06 -24.62
C SER A 108 42.35 -19.75 -25.49
N ASP A 109 41.26 -19.25 -24.93
CA ASP A 109 40.08 -18.88 -25.71
C ASP A 109 40.33 -17.55 -26.43
N VAL A 110 40.41 -17.61 -27.76
CA VAL A 110 40.50 -16.43 -28.62
C VAL A 110 39.10 -16.01 -29.01
N TYR A 111 38.69 -14.82 -28.61
CA TYR A 111 37.41 -14.22 -28.99
C TYR A 111 37.62 -13.16 -30.08
N PRO A 112 36.68 -13.02 -31.03
CA PRO A 112 36.78 -12.00 -32.05
C PRO A 112 36.81 -10.61 -31.39
N GLY A 113 37.73 -9.76 -31.85
CA GLY A 113 37.81 -8.36 -31.42
C GLY A 113 36.51 -7.62 -31.76
N ASN A 114 36.17 -6.61 -30.95
CA ASN A 114 34.95 -5.83 -31.14
C ASN A 114 34.96 -4.97 -32.42
N ASP A 115 36.11 -4.84 -33.08
CA ASP A 115 36.34 -3.86 -34.14
C ASP A 115 35.84 -4.32 -35.53
N LEU A 116 35.41 -5.58 -35.67
CA LEU A 116 34.96 -6.18 -36.94
C LEU A 116 33.69 -7.03 -36.79
N LEU A 117 32.72 -6.57 -36.00
CA LEU A 117 31.42 -7.24 -35.87
C LEU A 117 30.51 -6.88 -37.04
N THR A 118 29.86 -7.87 -37.63
CA THR A 118 28.73 -7.63 -38.55
C THR A 118 27.53 -7.12 -37.76
N LYS A 119 26.61 -6.38 -38.40
CA LYS A 119 25.39 -5.87 -37.76
C LYS A 119 24.59 -6.95 -37.01
N ALA A 120 24.46 -8.14 -37.60
CA ALA A 120 23.79 -9.27 -36.96
C ALA A 120 24.51 -9.76 -35.68
N GLN A 121 25.84 -9.66 -35.63
CA GLN A 121 26.62 -10.00 -34.44
C GLN A 121 26.56 -8.90 -33.37
N GLU A 122 26.44 -7.63 -33.78
CA GLU A 122 26.19 -6.51 -32.86
C GLU A 122 24.84 -6.65 -32.16
N ASP A 123 23.78 -6.95 -32.92
CA ASP A 123 22.43 -7.18 -32.37
C ASP A 123 22.41 -8.39 -31.40
N ALA A 124 23.10 -9.47 -31.77
CA ALA A 124 23.25 -10.66 -30.91
C ALA A 124 24.04 -10.36 -29.63
N LYS A 125 25.11 -9.56 -29.73
CA LYS A 125 25.90 -9.08 -28.59
C LYS A 125 25.04 -8.25 -27.66
N GLU A 126 24.33 -7.24 -28.16
CA GLU A 126 23.48 -6.37 -27.34
C GLU A 126 22.40 -7.19 -26.62
N THR A 127 21.71 -8.06 -27.35
CA THR A 127 20.66 -8.93 -26.81
C THR A 127 21.21 -9.82 -25.68
N THR A 128 22.36 -10.45 -25.90
CA THR A 128 23.00 -11.33 -24.93
C THR A 128 23.47 -10.57 -23.69
N MET A 129 24.13 -9.42 -23.88
CA MET A 129 24.60 -8.57 -22.79
C MET A 129 23.43 -8.04 -21.95
N LYS A 130 22.33 -7.64 -22.59
CA LYS A 130 21.10 -7.16 -21.92
C LYS A 130 20.41 -8.28 -21.13
N ALA A 131 20.27 -9.46 -21.73
CA ALA A 131 19.68 -10.62 -21.07
C ALA A 131 20.50 -11.05 -19.84
N MET A 132 21.83 -11.14 -19.99
CA MET A 132 22.72 -11.49 -18.88
C MET A 132 22.77 -10.40 -17.81
N GLY A 133 22.86 -9.14 -18.23
CA GLY A 133 22.85 -7.99 -17.32
C GLY A 133 21.60 -7.97 -16.45
N THR A 134 20.44 -8.33 -17.01
CA THR A 134 19.19 -8.50 -16.26
C THR A 134 19.31 -9.62 -15.22
N LYS A 135 19.86 -10.79 -15.58
CA LYS A 135 20.05 -11.90 -14.65
C LYS A 135 21.00 -11.55 -13.49
N VAL A 136 22.12 -10.90 -13.78
CA VAL A 136 23.09 -10.46 -12.76
C VAL A 136 22.47 -9.42 -11.82
N ARG A 137 21.78 -8.41 -12.37
CA ARG A 137 21.05 -7.41 -11.56
C ARG A 137 19.99 -8.08 -10.67
N SER A 138 19.21 -9.00 -11.21
CA SER A 138 18.21 -9.75 -10.43
C SER A 138 18.83 -10.56 -9.30
N TRP A 139 19.99 -11.19 -9.51
CA TRP A 139 20.70 -11.93 -8.46
C TRP A 139 21.16 -11.01 -7.32
N PHE A 140 21.75 -9.85 -7.64
CA PHE A 140 22.16 -8.88 -6.63
C PHE A 140 20.95 -8.25 -5.91
N ASN A 141 19.87 -7.95 -6.62
CA ASN A 141 18.63 -7.46 -6.02
C ASN A 141 18.00 -8.48 -5.08
N TYR A 142 18.00 -9.76 -5.46
CA TYR A 142 17.57 -10.85 -4.59
C TYR A 142 18.43 -10.91 -3.32
N ARG A 143 19.76 -10.84 -3.45
CA ARG A 143 20.67 -10.79 -2.28
C ARG A 143 20.46 -9.54 -1.44
N ARG A 144 20.20 -8.38 -2.05
CA ARG A 144 19.85 -7.14 -1.36
C ARG A 144 18.65 -7.32 -0.45
N ASN A 145 17.61 -7.96 -0.97
CA ASN A 145 16.38 -8.25 -0.22
C ASN A 145 16.65 -9.24 0.92
N LEU A 146 17.38 -10.33 0.65
CA LEU A 146 17.71 -11.36 1.63
C LEU A 146 18.57 -10.82 2.79
N LEU A 147 19.51 -9.93 2.49
CA LEU A 147 20.41 -9.30 3.46
C LEU A 147 19.77 -8.11 4.19
N GLY A 148 18.51 -7.79 3.90
CA GLY A 148 17.83 -6.65 4.50
C GLY A 148 18.49 -5.31 4.19
N LEU A 149 19.28 -5.19 3.11
CA LEU A 149 19.97 -3.94 2.75
C LEU A 149 19.02 -2.85 2.25
N ASN A 150 17.76 -3.20 1.99
CA ASN A 150 16.66 -2.25 1.89
C ASN A 150 16.18 -1.77 3.27
N ALA A 151 17.07 -1.72 4.28
CA ALA A 151 16.72 -1.39 5.67
C ALA A 151 16.24 0.05 5.85
N ASN A 152 16.49 0.95 4.89
CA ASN A 152 15.59 2.08 4.66
C ASN A 152 14.31 1.56 4.02
N LYS A 153 13.59 0.71 4.76
CA LYS A 153 12.18 0.47 4.48
C LYS A 153 11.57 1.83 4.71
N ASP A 154 11.05 2.42 3.65
CA ASP A 154 10.10 3.50 3.76
C ASP A 154 9.25 3.23 5.02
N PRO A 155 9.32 4.08 6.07
CA PRO A 155 8.64 3.78 7.32
C PRO A 155 7.15 3.55 7.05
N TRP A 156 6.61 4.28 6.08
CA TRP A 156 5.24 4.16 5.61
C TRP A 156 4.98 2.92 4.77
N GLY A 157 5.99 2.33 4.13
CA GLY A 157 5.84 1.25 3.15
C GLY A 157 4.99 0.07 3.65
N PRO A 158 5.25 -0.51 4.84
CA PRO A 158 4.41 -1.58 5.38
C PRO A 158 2.98 -1.18 5.72
N TRP A 159 2.74 0.07 6.10
CA TRP A 159 1.40 0.58 6.44
C TRP A 159 0.63 1.01 5.18
N LEU A 160 1.25 1.76 4.28
CA LEU A 160 0.72 2.07 2.96
C LEU A 160 0.47 0.79 2.15
N ALA A 161 1.26 -0.27 2.30
CA ALA A 161 0.95 -1.55 1.68
C ALA A 161 -0.32 -2.22 2.22
N GLN A 162 -0.85 -1.81 3.38
CA GLN A 162 -2.15 -2.24 3.89
C GLN A 162 -3.28 -1.41 3.27
N LEU A 163 -3.04 -0.12 2.99
CA LEU A 163 -3.99 0.78 2.35
C LEU A 163 -4.06 0.60 0.83
N HIS A 164 -2.91 0.46 0.20
CA HIS A 164 -2.67 0.18 -1.21
C HIS A 164 -2.60 -1.33 -1.47
N LYS A 165 -3.42 -2.15 -0.83
CA LYS A 165 -3.83 -3.37 -1.54
C LYS A 165 -4.94 -2.93 -2.50
N PRO A 166 -4.65 -2.51 -3.76
CA PRO A 166 -5.65 -2.81 -4.76
C PRO A 166 -5.80 -4.33 -4.66
N LEU A 167 -7.04 -4.81 -4.50
CA LEU A 167 -7.30 -6.24 -4.34
C LEU A 167 -6.61 -7.06 -5.44
N ASP A 168 -6.35 -6.43 -6.59
CA ASP A 168 -5.61 -6.99 -7.70
C ASP A 168 -4.50 -6.00 -8.15
N GLY A 169 -3.31 -6.51 -8.47
CA GLY A 169 -2.20 -5.69 -9.02
C GLY A 169 -2.53 -5.08 -10.40
N PRO A 170 -1.53 -4.73 -11.24
CA PRO A 170 -1.80 -4.31 -12.61
C PRO A 170 -2.79 -5.28 -13.29
N PRO A 171 -3.90 -4.80 -13.88
CA PRO A 171 -4.88 -5.65 -14.52
C PRO A 171 -4.19 -6.62 -15.46
N ARG A 172 -4.42 -7.92 -15.32
CA ARG A 172 -3.87 -8.91 -16.23
C ARG A 172 -4.85 -9.14 -17.37
N LEU A 173 -4.34 -9.31 -18.59
CA LEU A 173 -5.17 -9.79 -19.69
C LEU A 173 -5.76 -11.14 -19.29
N ALA A 174 -7.09 -11.21 -19.18
CA ALA A 174 -7.79 -12.44 -18.85
C ALA A 174 -7.57 -13.47 -19.96
N HIS A 175 -7.46 -14.75 -19.58
CA HIS A 175 -7.46 -15.81 -20.60
C HIS A 175 -8.82 -15.82 -21.32
N ASN A 176 -8.83 -16.15 -22.62
CA ASN A 176 -10.05 -16.10 -23.44
C ASN A 176 -11.24 -16.88 -22.83
N TYR A 177 -10.99 -18.04 -22.21
CA TYR A 177 -12.05 -18.82 -21.55
C TYR A 177 -12.57 -18.16 -20.25
N GLN A 178 -11.75 -17.37 -19.56
CA GLN A 178 -12.19 -16.59 -18.40
C GLN A 178 -13.02 -15.39 -18.85
N PHE A 179 -12.56 -14.70 -19.91
CA PHE A 179 -13.33 -13.61 -20.53
C PHE A 179 -14.69 -14.11 -21.03
N TYR A 180 -14.72 -15.22 -21.77
CA TYR A 180 -15.94 -15.89 -22.23
C TYR A 180 -16.90 -16.24 -21.08
N MET A 181 -16.37 -16.73 -19.96
CA MET A 181 -17.17 -17.08 -18.77
C MET A 181 -17.89 -15.87 -18.15
N TRP A 182 -17.30 -14.68 -18.23
CA TRP A 182 -17.87 -13.45 -17.67
C TRP A 182 -18.58 -12.57 -18.70
N HIS A 183 -18.41 -12.85 -19.99
CA HIS A 183 -18.99 -12.09 -21.09
C HIS A 183 -20.53 -12.11 -21.03
N PRO A 184 -21.23 -10.96 -21.12
CA PRO A 184 -22.69 -10.89 -20.95
C PRO A 184 -23.49 -11.84 -21.84
N GLU A 185 -23.07 -12.01 -23.09
CA GLU A 185 -23.72 -12.89 -24.08
C GLU A 185 -23.61 -14.39 -23.72
N PHE A 186 -22.48 -14.80 -23.13
CA PHE A 186 -22.15 -16.22 -22.93
C PHE A 186 -22.25 -16.68 -21.47
N LYS A 187 -22.29 -15.74 -20.51
CA LYS A 187 -22.34 -16.01 -19.07
C LYS A 187 -23.49 -16.95 -18.69
N ALA A 188 -24.68 -16.75 -19.27
CA ALA A 188 -25.83 -17.62 -19.01
C ALA A 188 -25.61 -19.04 -19.54
N LYS A 189 -25.07 -19.18 -20.76
CA LYS A 189 -24.74 -20.47 -21.38
C LYS A 189 -23.73 -21.25 -20.54
N VAL A 190 -22.66 -20.59 -20.08
CA VAL A 190 -21.65 -21.22 -19.20
C VAL A 190 -22.25 -21.62 -17.86
N THR A 191 -23.04 -20.74 -17.23
CA THR A 191 -23.64 -21.01 -15.90
C THR A 191 -24.65 -22.16 -15.95
N ASN A 192 -25.50 -22.21 -16.98
CA ASN A 192 -26.48 -23.28 -17.14
C ASN A 192 -25.80 -24.63 -17.39
N THR A 193 -24.77 -24.65 -18.25
CA THR A 193 -24.00 -25.88 -18.53
C THR A 193 -23.27 -26.35 -17.27
N PHE A 194 -22.63 -25.44 -16.54
CA PHE A 194 -21.96 -25.75 -15.28
C PHE A 194 -22.93 -26.34 -14.25
N ASN A 195 -24.09 -25.73 -14.04
CA ASN A 195 -25.09 -26.22 -13.10
C ASN A 195 -25.64 -27.60 -13.50
N ALA A 196 -25.91 -27.80 -14.79
CA ALA A 196 -26.38 -29.09 -15.31
C ALA A 196 -25.34 -30.21 -15.10
N GLU A 197 -24.04 -29.91 -15.23
CA GLU A 197 -22.98 -30.88 -15.00
C GLU A 197 -22.70 -31.13 -13.51
N CYS A 198 -22.80 -30.09 -12.67
CA CYS A 198 -22.71 -30.24 -11.21
C CYS A 198 -23.87 -31.06 -10.63
N ALA A 199 -25.07 -30.97 -11.22
CA ALA A 199 -26.21 -31.79 -10.80
C ALA A 199 -26.01 -33.29 -11.08
N LYS A 200 -25.19 -33.65 -12.08
CA LYS A 200 -24.91 -35.06 -12.44
C LYS A 200 -23.85 -35.71 -11.56
N LYS A 201 -22.92 -34.91 -11.02
CA LYS A 201 -21.78 -35.43 -10.27
C LYS A 201 -21.47 -34.51 -9.10
N ASP A 202 -21.57 -35.07 -7.90
CA ASP A 202 -21.14 -34.38 -6.69
C ASP A 202 -19.63 -34.12 -6.75
N ARG A 203 -19.24 -32.88 -6.48
CA ARG A 203 -17.85 -32.41 -6.58
C ARG A 203 -17.52 -31.58 -5.34
N PRO A 204 -16.32 -31.74 -4.76
CA PRO A 204 -15.89 -30.90 -3.64
C PRO A 204 -15.93 -29.42 -3.99
N GLN A 205 -16.32 -28.57 -3.03
CA GLN A 205 -16.42 -27.12 -3.20
C GLN A 205 -15.12 -26.49 -3.73
N ALA A 206 -13.97 -27.01 -3.30
CA ALA A 206 -12.65 -26.55 -3.72
C ALA A 206 -12.40 -26.70 -5.23
N ASP A 207 -13.03 -27.68 -5.88
CA ASP A 207 -12.81 -28.01 -7.30
C ASP A 207 -13.78 -27.29 -8.24
N LEU A 208 -14.84 -26.67 -7.71
CA LEU A 208 -15.91 -26.08 -8.52
C LEU A 208 -15.41 -24.96 -9.43
N ILE A 209 -14.44 -24.15 -8.98
CA ILE A 209 -13.86 -23.07 -9.79
C ILE A 209 -13.08 -23.64 -10.97
N ALA A 210 -12.20 -24.61 -10.72
CA ALA A 210 -11.44 -25.28 -11.77
C ALA A 210 -12.38 -25.95 -12.77
N PHE A 211 -13.43 -26.62 -12.27
CA PHE A 211 -14.43 -27.26 -13.12
C PHE A 211 -15.18 -26.26 -14.00
N ARG A 212 -15.58 -25.10 -13.46
CA ARG A 212 -16.22 -24.04 -14.25
C ARG A 212 -15.31 -23.52 -15.36
N CYS A 213 -14.00 -23.40 -15.09
CA CYS A 213 -13.02 -23.05 -16.12
C CYS A 213 -12.95 -24.11 -17.23
N GLU A 214 -12.99 -25.41 -16.90
CA GLU A 214 -13.02 -26.48 -17.91
C GLU A 214 -14.29 -26.46 -18.76
N VAL A 215 -15.46 -26.25 -18.13
CA VAL A 215 -16.73 -26.07 -18.87
C VAL A 215 -16.62 -24.89 -19.84
N SER A 216 -16.08 -23.77 -19.39
CA SER A 216 -15.88 -22.60 -20.23
C SER A 216 -14.91 -22.86 -21.40
N LYS A 217 -13.81 -23.57 -21.16
CA LYS A 217 -12.87 -23.98 -22.23
C LYS A 217 -13.55 -24.86 -23.27
N GLY A 218 -14.34 -25.84 -22.85
CA GLY A 218 -15.07 -26.73 -23.76
C GLY A 218 -16.09 -25.99 -24.61
N LEU A 219 -16.88 -25.10 -23.98
CA LEU A 219 -17.86 -24.27 -24.69
C LEU A 219 -17.18 -23.31 -25.68
N LEU A 220 -16.13 -22.60 -25.24
CA LEU A 220 -15.36 -21.72 -26.11
C LEU A 220 -14.73 -22.48 -27.28
N ALA A 221 -14.23 -23.70 -27.06
CA ALA A 221 -13.66 -24.53 -28.13
C ALA A 221 -14.69 -24.94 -29.19
N ALA A 222 -15.97 -25.09 -28.79
CA ALA A 222 -17.07 -25.41 -29.70
C ALA A 222 -17.62 -24.18 -30.47
N GLU A 223 -17.29 -22.95 -30.06
CA GLU A 223 -17.71 -21.74 -30.77
C GLU A 223 -17.05 -21.65 -32.16
N PRO A 224 -17.72 -21.00 -33.14
CA PRO A 224 -17.15 -20.81 -34.46
C PRO A 224 -15.97 -19.82 -34.44
N PRO A 225 -15.07 -19.89 -35.45
CA PRO A 225 -13.79 -19.14 -35.44
C PRO A 225 -13.95 -17.61 -35.37
N ASP A 226 -15.00 -17.09 -35.98
CA ASP A 226 -15.36 -15.66 -35.98
C ASP A 226 -15.69 -15.17 -34.57
N VAL A 227 -16.49 -15.92 -33.81
CA VAL A 227 -16.85 -15.60 -32.42
C VAL A 227 -15.61 -15.63 -31.53
N LYS A 228 -14.75 -16.64 -31.70
CA LYS A 228 -13.48 -16.75 -30.96
C LYS A 228 -12.57 -15.54 -31.19
N GLN A 229 -12.43 -15.12 -32.44
CA GLN A 229 -11.59 -13.98 -32.79
C GLN A 229 -12.17 -12.67 -32.21
N ARG A 230 -13.49 -12.46 -32.33
CA ARG A 230 -14.18 -11.31 -31.74
C ARG A 230 -13.90 -11.19 -30.23
N LEU A 231 -14.04 -12.28 -29.48
CA LEU A 231 -13.78 -12.31 -28.04
C LEU A 231 -12.32 -12.02 -27.67
N VAL A 232 -11.36 -12.44 -28.51
CA VAL A 232 -9.94 -12.12 -28.30
C VAL A 232 -9.71 -10.62 -28.41
N ASP A 233 -10.35 -9.98 -29.39
CA ASP A 233 -10.18 -8.55 -29.63
C ASP A 233 -10.90 -7.72 -28.56
N GLU A 234 -12.10 -8.12 -28.15
CA GLU A 234 -12.81 -7.54 -27.00
C GLU A 234 -12.03 -7.68 -25.68
N ALA A 235 -11.43 -8.84 -25.43
CA ALA A 235 -10.62 -9.07 -24.23
C ALA A 235 -9.38 -8.17 -24.19
N LYS A 236 -8.71 -7.97 -25.35
CA LYS A 236 -7.58 -7.04 -25.47
C LYS A 236 -8.00 -5.61 -25.23
N GLU A 237 -9.14 -5.20 -25.78
CA GLU A 237 -9.66 -3.84 -25.62
C GLU A 237 -10.08 -3.58 -24.17
N ALA A 238 -10.79 -4.51 -23.54
CA ALA A 238 -11.13 -4.43 -22.12
C ALA A 238 -9.87 -4.33 -21.24
N HIS A 239 -8.81 -5.09 -21.57
CA HIS A 239 -7.53 -5.00 -20.88
C HIS A 239 -6.84 -3.64 -21.11
N ARG A 240 -6.85 -3.10 -22.33
CA ARG A 240 -6.30 -1.77 -22.65
C ARG A 240 -6.99 -0.69 -21.81
N VAL A 241 -8.32 -0.67 -21.78
CA VAL A 241 -9.11 0.29 -20.99
C VAL A 241 -8.82 0.13 -19.49
N ALA A 242 -8.72 -1.10 -18.99
CA ALA A 242 -8.38 -1.34 -17.59
C ALA A 242 -6.96 -0.88 -17.24
N MET A 243 -5.99 -1.10 -18.14
CA MET A 243 -4.61 -0.61 -17.98
C MET A 243 -4.54 0.91 -18.01
N GLU A 244 -5.27 1.58 -18.91
CA GLU A 244 -5.33 3.05 -18.95
C GLU A 244 -5.89 3.62 -17.64
N ARG A 245 -6.95 3.03 -17.10
CA ARG A 245 -7.49 3.41 -15.77
C ARG A 245 -6.48 3.16 -14.65
N TYR A 246 -5.76 2.04 -14.70
CA TYR A 246 -4.72 1.71 -13.74
C TYR A 246 -3.56 2.72 -13.79
N GLU A 247 -3.14 3.12 -15.00
CA GLU A 247 -2.06 4.08 -15.24
C GLU A 247 -2.44 5.52 -14.89
N GLN A 248 -3.69 5.91 -15.09
CA GLN A 248 -4.24 7.20 -14.63
C GLN A 248 -4.20 7.33 -13.10
N GLY A 249 -4.09 6.22 -12.38
CA GLY A 249 -4.03 6.18 -10.92
C GLY A 249 -5.39 6.46 -10.27
N ILE A 250 -5.36 6.87 -9.01
CA ILE A 250 -6.57 7.26 -8.27
C ILE A 250 -6.99 8.66 -8.75
N TYR A 251 -7.69 8.71 -9.87
CA TYR A 251 -8.45 9.90 -10.26
C TYR A 251 -9.84 9.80 -9.62
N VAL A 252 -10.09 10.63 -8.60
CA VAL A 252 -11.43 10.77 -8.02
C VAL A 252 -12.13 11.87 -8.81
N ALA A 253 -13.02 11.47 -9.71
CA ALA A 253 -13.95 12.41 -10.31
C ALA A 253 -14.90 12.95 -9.23
N ASP A 254 -15.35 14.20 -9.37
CA ASP A 254 -16.35 14.75 -8.47
C ASP A 254 -17.63 13.90 -8.54
N CYS A 255 -18.18 13.56 -7.37
CA CYS A 255 -19.47 12.89 -7.29
C CYS A 255 -20.58 13.89 -7.61
N GLU A 256 -21.06 13.91 -8.85
CA GLU A 256 -22.12 14.82 -9.31
C GLU A 256 -23.49 14.45 -8.72
N ASP A 257 -23.69 13.19 -8.33
CA ASP A 257 -24.94 12.69 -7.76
C ASP A 257 -25.10 13.08 -6.27
N PRO A 258 -26.12 13.90 -5.90
CA PRO A 258 -26.35 14.30 -4.51
C PRO A 258 -26.63 13.14 -3.55
N GLU A 259 -27.30 12.07 -4.00
CA GLU A 259 -27.64 10.93 -3.14
C GLU A 259 -26.39 10.12 -2.80
N GLN A 260 -25.57 9.82 -3.80
CA GLN A 260 -24.27 9.17 -3.60
C GLN A 260 -23.34 10.02 -2.72
N ARG A 261 -23.39 11.35 -2.85
CA ARG A 261 -22.63 12.25 -1.99
C ARG A 261 -23.08 12.17 -0.54
N ALA A 262 -24.39 12.16 -0.29
CA ALA A 262 -24.94 12.03 1.05
C ALA A 262 -24.57 10.66 1.68
N GLU A 263 -24.64 9.58 0.91
CA GLU A 263 -24.20 8.26 1.34
C GLU A 263 -22.69 8.23 1.65
N ALA A 264 -21.85 8.84 0.81
CA ALA A 264 -20.42 8.94 1.04
C ALA A 264 -20.09 9.73 2.33
N ILE A 265 -20.83 10.82 2.61
CA ILE A 265 -20.70 11.57 3.87
C ILE A 265 -21.09 10.68 5.06
N ALA A 266 -22.19 9.93 4.96
CA ALA A 266 -22.64 9.03 6.03
C ALA A 266 -21.62 7.91 6.32
N LEU A 267 -20.93 7.42 5.29
CA LEU A 267 -19.91 6.37 5.39
C LEU A 267 -18.50 6.90 5.69
N LEU A 268 -18.30 8.23 5.71
CA LEU A 268 -16.99 8.84 5.84
C LEU A 268 -16.23 8.35 7.08
N SER A 269 -16.91 8.26 8.23
CA SER A 269 -16.32 7.75 9.48
C SER A 269 -15.82 6.32 9.34
N THR A 270 -16.59 5.46 8.67
CA THR A 270 -16.27 4.04 8.49
C THR A 270 -15.03 3.86 7.60
N VAL A 271 -14.87 4.71 6.59
CA VAL A 271 -13.75 4.65 5.65
C VAL A 271 -12.49 5.31 6.22
N VAL A 272 -12.64 6.46 6.88
CA VAL A 272 -11.51 7.30 7.27
C VAL A 272 -10.96 6.96 8.66
N GLN A 273 -11.79 6.50 9.60
CA GLN A 273 -11.32 6.17 10.95
C GLN A 273 -10.14 5.16 10.95
N PRO A 274 -10.18 4.04 10.19
CA PRO A 274 -9.05 3.11 10.13
C PRO A 274 -7.75 3.75 9.60
N LEU A 275 -7.87 4.77 8.74
CA LEU A 275 -6.72 5.52 8.22
C LEU A 275 -6.08 6.35 9.34
N LEU A 276 -6.90 7.08 10.09
CA LEU A 276 -6.45 7.90 11.21
C LEU A 276 -5.85 7.03 12.33
N ASP A 277 -6.48 5.91 12.66
CA ASP A 277 -5.97 4.95 13.64
C ASP A 277 -4.63 4.37 13.18
N GLY A 278 -4.51 4.05 11.90
CA GLY A 278 -3.26 3.59 11.30
C GLY A 278 -2.14 4.65 11.37
N LEU A 279 -2.45 5.92 11.05
CA LEU A 279 -1.52 7.03 11.19
C LEU A 279 -1.08 7.22 12.65
N CYS A 280 -2.02 7.19 13.59
CA CYS A 280 -1.75 7.30 15.03
C CYS A 280 -0.85 6.15 15.50
N ALA A 281 -1.20 4.91 15.19
CA ALA A 281 -0.42 3.73 15.57
C ALA A 281 0.99 3.75 14.95
N HIS A 282 1.13 4.28 13.73
CA HIS A 282 2.40 4.31 13.02
C HIS A 282 3.34 5.43 13.49
N THR A 283 2.80 6.61 13.81
CA THR A 283 3.59 7.81 14.15
C THR A 283 3.64 8.12 15.63
N GLY A 284 2.70 7.60 16.42
CA GLY A 284 2.46 8.00 17.81
C GLY A 284 1.88 9.41 17.96
N MET A 285 1.47 10.05 16.86
CA MET A 285 0.82 11.37 16.90
C MET A 285 -0.69 11.23 17.09
N TYR A 286 -1.30 12.25 17.69
CA TYR A 286 -2.75 12.40 17.75
C TYR A 286 -3.25 13.03 16.45
N PHE A 287 -4.26 12.44 15.84
CA PHE A 287 -4.87 12.97 14.63
C PHE A 287 -6.31 13.38 14.91
N GLN A 288 -6.72 14.49 14.32
CA GLN A 288 -8.10 14.93 14.29
C GLN A 288 -8.46 15.31 12.87
N LEU A 289 -9.63 14.86 12.42
CA LEU A 289 -10.21 15.24 11.15
C LEU A 289 -11.56 15.87 11.43
N MET A 290 -11.73 17.08 10.90
CA MET A 290 -13.00 17.79 10.92
C MET A 290 -13.40 18.08 9.48
N ALA A 291 -14.61 17.67 9.13
CA ALA A 291 -15.21 17.92 7.82
C ALA A 291 -16.61 18.48 8.03
N ALA A 292 -16.98 19.53 7.32
CA ALA A 292 -18.32 20.07 7.40
C ALA A 292 -18.85 20.43 6.02
N THR A 293 -20.15 20.19 5.83
CA THR A 293 -20.91 20.65 4.67
C THR A 293 -21.88 21.72 5.16
N PRO A 294 -21.71 22.98 4.72
CA PRO A 294 -22.65 24.04 5.06
C PRO A 294 -24.00 23.72 4.43
N SER A 295 -25.08 23.93 5.19
CA SER A 295 -26.42 23.82 4.64
C SER A 295 -26.75 25.05 3.81
N THR A 296 -27.31 24.86 2.62
CA THR A 296 -27.84 25.93 1.77
C THR A 296 -29.27 26.33 2.14
N ASP A 297 -29.99 25.47 2.87
CA ASP A 297 -31.46 25.52 2.95
C ASP A 297 -31.97 25.79 4.38
N ASN A 298 -31.20 26.52 5.20
CA ASN A 298 -31.46 26.75 6.64
C ASN A 298 -31.58 25.47 7.48
N SER A 299 -31.15 24.31 6.96
CA SER A 299 -31.04 23.09 7.76
C SER A 299 -29.75 23.11 8.61
N SER A 300 -29.67 22.25 9.62
CA SER A 300 -28.46 22.13 10.44
C SER A 300 -27.26 21.75 9.57
N ALA A 301 -26.17 22.51 9.64
CA ALA A 301 -24.91 22.15 8.99
C ALA A 301 -24.48 20.75 9.42
N GLN A 302 -24.03 19.93 8.47
CA GLN A 302 -23.51 18.61 8.79
C GLN A 302 -22.02 18.73 9.11
N CYS A 303 -21.62 18.22 10.26
CA CYS A 303 -20.24 18.21 10.71
C CYS A 303 -19.86 16.80 11.14
N VAL A 304 -18.79 16.27 10.54
CA VAL A 304 -18.16 15.01 10.93
C VAL A 304 -16.86 15.35 11.64
N PHE A 305 -16.69 14.81 12.83
CA PHE A 305 -15.46 14.90 13.60
C PHE A 305 -14.97 13.48 13.90
N LEU A 306 -13.71 13.22 13.58
CA LEU A 306 -13.03 11.95 13.84
C LEU A 306 -11.72 12.25 14.56
N SER A 307 -11.34 11.38 15.48
CA SER A 307 -10.08 11.49 16.20
C SER A 307 -9.41 10.13 16.30
N ALA A 308 -8.09 10.11 16.24
CA ALA A 308 -7.27 8.96 16.52
C ALA A 308 -6.19 9.29 17.55
N GLY A 309 -6.05 8.39 18.52
CA GLY A 309 -5.24 8.58 19.72
C GLY A 309 -6.06 9.12 20.89
N THR A 310 -5.78 8.61 22.08
CA THR A 310 -6.42 9.00 23.34
C THR A 310 -5.36 9.33 24.38
N SER A 311 -5.68 10.22 25.31
CA SER A 311 -4.84 10.47 26.49
C SER A 311 -4.66 9.20 27.33
N GLU A 312 -3.81 9.28 28.37
CA GLU A 312 -3.68 8.23 29.39
C GLU A 312 -5.01 7.94 30.11
N SER A 313 -5.92 8.92 30.16
CA SER A 313 -7.27 8.76 30.70
C SER A 313 -8.27 8.16 29.71
N GLY A 314 -7.84 7.80 28.50
CA GLY A 314 -8.69 7.23 27.46
C GLY A 314 -9.61 8.25 26.76
N LEU A 315 -9.38 9.55 26.97
CA LEU A 315 -10.18 10.62 26.37
C LEU A 315 -9.47 11.20 25.14
N ASP A 316 -10.24 11.53 24.10
CA ASP A 316 -9.76 12.34 22.99
C ASP A 316 -9.81 13.84 23.34
N PHE A 317 -9.48 14.71 22.38
CA PHE A 317 -9.52 16.17 22.60
C PHE A 317 -10.90 16.69 23.01
N SER A 318 -11.98 16.12 22.48
CA SER A 318 -13.35 16.54 22.79
C SER A 318 -13.73 16.19 24.23
N GLY A 319 -13.23 15.06 24.75
CA GLY A 319 -13.43 14.66 26.14
C GLY A 319 -12.47 15.35 27.12
N LEU A 320 -11.23 15.61 26.70
CA LEU A 320 -10.19 16.17 27.57
C LEU A 320 -10.35 17.68 27.78
N ASP A 321 -10.70 18.42 26.72
CA ASP A 321 -10.95 19.87 26.77
C ASP A 321 -12.22 20.23 25.95
N PRO A 322 -13.41 19.94 26.50
CA PRO A 322 -14.67 20.17 25.79
C PRO A 322 -14.91 21.66 25.47
N VAL A 323 -14.37 22.58 26.26
CA VAL A 323 -14.54 24.03 26.04
C VAL A 323 -13.74 24.47 24.83
N SER A 324 -12.45 24.13 24.76
CA SER A 324 -11.62 24.45 23.59
C SER A 324 -12.10 23.72 22.35
N PHE A 325 -12.58 22.49 22.48
CA PHE A 325 -13.17 21.74 21.37
C PHE A 325 -14.41 22.44 20.79
N GLN A 326 -15.30 22.95 21.64
CA GLN A 326 -16.45 23.73 21.18
C GLN A 326 -16.04 25.03 20.49
N VAL A 327 -15.03 25.74 21.00
CA VAL A 327 -14.50 26.95 20.38
C VAL A 327 -13.91 26.63 19.00
N PHE A 328 -13.08 25.60 18.92
CA PHE A 328 -12.49 25.13 17.66
C PHE A 328 -13.58 24.75 16.64
N THR A 329 -14.58 23.99 17.06
CA THR A 329 -15.69 23.56 16.22
C THR A 329 -16.47 24.75 15.66
N LYS A 330 -16.78 25.75 16.50
CA LYS A 330 -17.47 26.98 16.07
C LYS A 330 -16.64 27.77 15.06
N LEU A 331 -15.34 27.92 15.29
CA LEU A 331 -14.44 28.62 14.37
C LEU A 331 -14.36 27.92 13.01
N PHE A 332 -14.23 26.59 13.01
CA PHE A 332 -14.19 25.80 11.79
C PHE A 332 -15.51 25.90 11.02
N LEU A 333 -16.66 25.71 11.68
CA LEU A 333 -17.96 25.84 11.04
C LEU A 333 -18.18 27.25 10.46
N HIS A 334 -17.81 28.28 11.22
CA HIS A 334 -17.90 29.66 10.74
C HIS A 334 -17.05 29.88 9.48
N TRP A 335 -15.82 29.37 9.48
CA TRP A 335 -14.95 29.38 8.30
C TRP A 335 -15.61 28.65 7.11
N THR A 336 -16.20 27.47 7.30
CA THR A 336 -16.88 26.74 6.21
C THR A 336 -18.09 27.49 5.64
N MET A 337 -18.85 28.21 6.48
CA MET A 337 -19.97 29.06 6.03
C MET A 337 -19.48 30.25 5.21
N VAL A 338 -18.33 30.85 5.58
CA VAL A 338 -17.72 31.93 4.78
C VAL A 338 -17.17 31.38 3.46
N ALA A 339 -16.46 30.25 3.50
CA ALA A 339 -15.88 29.62 2.32
C ALA A 339 -16.92 29.18 1.28
N SER A 340 -18.12 28.78 1.73
CA SER A 340 -19.26 28.45 0.87
C SER A 340 -20.07 29.67 0.39
N GLY A 341 -19.72 30.87 0.85
CA GLY A 341 -20.43 32.11 0.50
C GLY A 341 -21.75 32.31 1.25
N VAL A 342 -22.07 31.47 2.22
CA VAL A 342 -23.25 31.63 3.10
C VAL A 342 -23.09 32.85 4.00
N LEU A 343 -21.87 33.13 4.46
CA LEU A 343 -21.54 34.32 5.25
C LEU A 343 -20.49 35.20 4.53
N PRO A 344 -20.54 36.54 4.73
CA PRO A 344 -19.56 37.42 4.13
C PRO A 344 -18.21 37.31 4.84
N ILE A 345 -17.10 37.45 4.09
CA ILE A 345 -15.72 37.36 4.61
C ILE A 345 -15.47 38.32 5.80
N SER A 346 -16.19 39.44 5.85
CA SER A 346 -16.10 40.41 6.95
C SER A 346 -16.46 39.84 8.33
N THR A 347 -17.19 38.72 8.41
CA THR A 347 -17.48 38.08 9.69
C THR A 347 -16.25 37.43 10.33
N LEU A 348 -15.23 37.06 9.55
CA LEU A 348 -13.99 36.46 10.07
C LEU A 348 -13.13 37.44 10.89
N SER A 349 -13.34 38.75 10.77
CA SER A 349 -12.52 39.78 11.44
C SER A 349 -12.91 40.03 12.91
N GLY A 350 -13.90 39.34 13.44
CA GLY A 350 -14.19 39.33 14.89
C GLY A 350 -13.14 38.48 15.61
N GLY A 351 -12.02 39.09 15.99
CA GLY A 351 -10.93 38.41 16.70
C GLY A 351 -11.47 37.59 17.87
N ALA A 352 -11.32 36.27 17.81
CA ALA A 352 -11.53 35.42 18.96
C ALA A 352 -10.56 35.87 20.05
N HIS A 353 -11.07 36.57 21.05
CA HIS A 353 -10.32 36.87 22.26
C HIS A 353 -10.10 35.52 22.96
N PHE A 354 -9.01 34.84 22.62
CA PHE A 354 -8.57 33.69 23.40
C PHE A 354 -8.32 34.20 24.82
N PRO A 355 -8.97 33.62 25.85
CA PRO A 355 -8.61 33.96 27.22
C PRO A 355 -7.12 33.62 27.37
N SER A 356 -6.28 34.63 27.61
CA SER A 356 -4.88 34.40 27.94
C SER A 356 -4.83 33.36 29.06
N ALA A 357 -4.07 32.29 28.82
CA ALA A 357 -3.77 31.32 29.88
C ALA A 357 -3.31 32.08 31.12
N PRO A 358 -3.81 31.74 32.32
CA PRO A 358 -3.40 32.42 33.54
C PRO A 358 -1.89 32.33 33.66
N THR A 359 -1.23 33.50 33.64
CA THR A 359 0.20 33.63 33.85
C THR A 359 0.55 32.93 35.16
N PRO A 360 1.43 31.92 35.18
CA PRO A 360 1.86 31.32 36.42
C PRO A 360 2.63 32.39 37.21
N THR A 361 1.99 32.94 38.23
CA THR A 361 2.67 33.71 39.27
C THR A 361 3.62 32.75 39.98
N ASN A 362 4.91 32.86 39.66
CA ASN A 362 5.98 32.34 40.51
C ASN A 362 5.92 33.05 41.86
N PRO A 363 5.91 32.30 42.98
CA PRO A 363 6.70 32.69 44.12
C PRO A 363 7.92 31.77 44.19
N VAL A 364 9.07 32.38 43.95
CA VAL A 364 10.36 31.88 44.41
C VAL A 364 10.29 31.77 45.93
N GLN A 365 10.20 30.55 46.46
CA GLN A 365 10.81 30.22 47.74
C GLN A 365 11.45 28.84 47.65
N ASN A 366 12.79 28.87 47.62
CA ASN A 366 13.64 27.74 47.96
C ASN A 366 13.25 27.24 49.36
N THR A 367 12.77 26.01 49.47
CA THR A 367 12.87 25.23 50.70
C THR A 367 13.12 23.79 50.30
N MET A 368 14.38 23.37 50.43
CA MET A 368 14.76 21.97 50.49
C MET A 368 14.02 21.31 51.65
N LEU A 369 13.12 20.38 51.38
CA LEU A 369 12.73 19.38 52.37
C LEU A 369 12.58 17.99 51.73
N ALA A 370 13.32 17.09 52.36
CA ALA A 370 13.43 15.65 52.25
C ALA A 370 12.24 14.88 51.64
N VAL A 371 12.60 13.96 50.75
CA VAL A 371 11.82 12.75 50.41
C VAL A 371 11.90 11.78 51.59
N PRO A 372 10.77 11.29 52.14
CA PRO A 372 10.74 9.99 52.80
C PRO A 372 10.21 8.94 51.82
N ALA A 373 11.04 7.94 51.57
CA ALA A 373 10.61 6.65 51.08
C ALA A 373 9.72 5.99 52.13
N LEU A 374 8.53 5.53 51.74
CA LEU A 374 7.82 4.51 52.49
C LEU A 374 7.37 3.41 51.52
N ALA A 375 7.88 2.22 51.78
CA ALA A 375 7.54 0.99 51.10
C ALA A 375 6.25 0.39 51.69
N GLN A 376 5.47 -0.21 50.79
CA GLN A 376 4.61 -1.41 50.94
C GLN A 376 3.52 -1.44 52.03
N SER A 377 2.27 -1.69 51.61
CA SER A 377 1.56 -2.94 51.94
C SER A 377 0.15 -2.99 51.33
N LEU A 378 -0.10 -4.08 50.59
CA LEU A 378 -1.33 -4.86 50.40
C LEU A 378 -2.70 -4.30 50.88
N GLN A 379 -3.71 -4.33 50.00
CA GLN A 379 -4.74 -5.40 50.01
C GLN A 379 -5.72 -5.29 48.82
N ASP A 380 -6.05 -6.46 48.27
CA ASP A 380 -7.19 -6.76 47.41
C ASP A 380 -8.51 -6.24 48.00
N ASP A 381 -9.40 -5.69 47.17
CA ASP A 381 -10.79 -6.16 47.21
C ASP A 381 -11.53 -5.97 45.88
N ARG A 382 -12.36 -6.96 45.57
CA ARG A 382 -13.15 -7.12 44.36
C ARG A 382 -14.46 -6.32 44.46
N ASN A 383 -14.88 -5.64 43.38
CA ASN A 383 -16.21 -5.85 42.79
C ASN A 383 -16.43 -5.11 41.45
N PRO A 384 -17.27 -5.65 40.55
CA PRO A 384 -17.55 -5.07 39.24
C PRO A 384 -18.76 -4.12 39.28
N VAL A 385 -18.68 -3.01 38.56
CA VAL A 385 -19.83 -2.16 38.22
C VAL A 385 -20.15 -2.35 36.75
N THR A 386 -21.18 -3.13 36.46
CA THR A 386 -21.82 -3.21 35.16
C THR A 386 -22.77 -2.01 35.02
N GLN A 387 -22.48 -1.12 34.08
CA GLN A 387 -23.39 -0.02 33.74
C GLN A 387 -24.61 -0.55 32.97
N ALA A 388 -25.78 -0.07 33.41
CA ALA A 388 -27.07 -0.33 32.82
C ALA A 388 -27.21 0.37 31.46
N SER A 389 -27.62 -0.39 30.44
CA SER A 389 -28.11 0.12 29.16
C SER A 389 -29.62 0.39 29.30
N THR A 390 -30.01 1.66 29.34
CA THR A 390 -31.43 2.06 29.29
C THR A 390 -31.79 2.41 27.86
N ARG A 391 -32.52 1.50 27.21
CA ARG A 391 -33.17 1.71 25.91
C ARG A 391 -34.62 2.11 26.18
N VAL A 392 -34.96 3.39 26.04
CA VAL A 392 -36.35 3.84 26.03
C VAL A 392 -36.86 3.77 24.60
N GLY A 393 -37.79 2.83 24.36
CA GLY A 393 -38.66 2.84 23.19
C GLY A 393 -39.81 3.81 23.42
N ALA A 394 -40.08 4.66 22.43
CA ALA A 394 -41.35 5.34 22.28
C ALA A 394 -42.01 4.78 21.01
N GLY A 395 -43.12 4.07 21.21
CA GLY A 395 -44.06 3.74 20.15
C GLY A 395 -45.31 4.60 20.28
N LEU A 396 -45.92 4.81 19.11
CA LEU A 396 -47.32 5.17 18.85
C LEU A 396 -47.73 6.64 19.03
N ALA A 397 -47.92 7.30 17.88
CA ALA A 397 -49.27 7.58 17.37
C ALA A 397 -49.36 7.04 15.94
#